data_AF-A0A3C0BBH0-F1
#
_entry.id   AF-A0A3C0BBH0-F1
#
_cell.length_a   1.000
_cell.length_b   1.000
_cell.length_c   1.000
_cell.angle_alpha   90.00
_cell.angle_beta   90.00
_cell.angle_gamma   90.00
#
_symmetry.space_group_name_H-M   'P 1'
#
loop_
_entity.id
_entity.type
_entity.pdbx_description
1 polymer ?
#
loop_
_entity_poly.entity_id
_entity_poly.type
_entity_poly.pdbx_seq_one_letter_code
_entity_poly.pdbx_strand_id
1 'polypeptide(L)'
;MIVANDATVKGGTYMQETIKKHVRAQEIAMENHLPCVYMVDSGGAFLPDQANVFPDKYDFGRFFFNQARMSSEGIPQIAIVMGSCTAGGAY
;
A
#
# COMPACT_ATOMS: atom_id res chain seq x y z
N MET A 1 -3.87 8.61 -9.07
CA MET A 1 -2.82 8.47 -8.05
C MET A 1 -1.89 7.34 -8.46
N ILE A 2 -0.57 7.52 -8.34
CA ILE A 2 0.41 6.46 -8.59
C ILE A 2 1.19 6.20 -7.30
N VAL A 3 1.30 4.94 -6.90
CA VAL A 3 2.14 4.50 -5.78
C VAL A 3 3.05 3.39 -6.27
N ALA A 4 4.35 3.53 -6.04
CA ALA A 4 5.36 2.57 -6.47
C ALA A 4 6.28 2.23 -5.30
N ASN A 5 6.55 0.94 -5.12
CA ASN A 5 7.62 0.48 -4.25
C ASN A 5 8.98 0.69 -4.93
N ASP A 6 10.02 0.92 -4.13
CA ASP A 6 11.40 0.89 -4.61
C ASP A 6 12.09 -0.35 -4.03
N ALA A 7 12.23 -1.38 -4.86
CA ALA A 7 12.83 -2.65 -4.45
C ALA A 7 14.31 -2.51 -4.02
N THR A 8 14.99 -1.44 -4.43
CA THR A 8 16.39 -1.20 -4.04
C THR A 8 16.50 -0.70 -2.59
N VAL A 9 15.43 -0.11 -2.04
CA VAL A 9 15.40 0.41 -0.67
C VAL A 9 14.89 -0.66 0.28
N LYS A 10 15.81 -1.31 1.00
CA LYS A 10 15.49 -2.40 1.95
C LYS A 10 14.59 -3.49 1.36
N GLY A 11 14.73 -3.81 0.07
CA GLY A 11 13.91 -4.82 -0.60
C GLY A 11 12.45 -4.39 -0.81
N GLY A 12 12.15 -3.09 -0.82
CA GLY A 12 10.78 -2.58 -0.98
C GLY A 12 9.85 -2.89 0.20
N THR A 13 10.40 -3.22 1.37
CA THR A 13 9.60 -3.54 2.56
C THR A 13 8.92 -2.31 3.14
N TYR A 14 7.72 -2.48 3.68
CA TYR A 14 7.01 -1.40 4.37
C TYR A 14 7.53 -1.19 5.79
N MET A 15 7.95 0.04 6.06
CA MET A 15 8.22 0.60 7.38
C MET A 15 7.11 1.61 7.75
N GLN A 16 7.09 2.09 8.99
CA GLN A 16 6.08 3.00 9.50
C GLN A 16 5.83 4.22 8.59
N GLU A 17 6.89 4.88 8.11
CA GLU A 17 6.78 6.04 7.22
C GLU A 17 6.22 5.68 5.85
N THR A 18 6.59 4.51 5.31
CA THR A 18 6.08 4.06 4.01
C THR A 18 4.59 3.75 4.07
N ILE A 19 4.12 3.22 5.21
CA ILE A 19 2.69 2.98 5.44
C ILE A 19 1.95 4.30 5.52
N LYS A 20 2.42 5.22 6.36
CA LYS A 20 1.85 6.56 6.47
C LYS A 20 1.77 7.27 5.11
N LYS A 21 2.84 7.20 4.31
CA LYS A 21 2.89 7.77 2.95
C LYS A 21 1.89 7.11 2.02
N HIS A 22 1.76 5.78 2.06
CA HIS A 22 0.83 5.05 1.20
C HIS A 22 -0.64 5.32 1.58
N VAL A 23 -0.98 5.29 2.87
CA VAL A 23 -2.32 5.69 3.35
C VAL A 23 -2.64 7.12 2.92
N ARG A 24 -1.70 8.06 3.07
CA ARG A 24 -1.92 9.44 2.64
C ARG A 24 -2.17 9.56 1.13
N ALA A 25 -1.48 8.78 0.30
CA ALA A 25 -1.74 8.74 -1.13
C ALA A 25 -3.17 8.26 -1.45
N GLN A 26 -3.66 7.24 -0.73
CA GLN A 26 -5.04 6.75 -0.88
C GLN A 26 -6.08 7.76 -0.39
N GLU A 27 -5.82 8.47 0.71
CA GLU A 27 -6.70 9.55 1.18
C GLU A 27 -6.85 10.63 0.12
N ILE A 28 -5.74 11.10 -0.46
CA ILE A 28 -5.79 12.09 -1.56
C ILE A 28 -6.57 11.52 -2.75
N ALA A 29 -6.37 10.25 -3.10
CA ALA A 29 -7.09 9.63 -4.20
C ALA A 29 -8.60 9.57 -3.95
N MET A 30 -9.01 9.22 -2.73
CA MET A 30 -10.41 9.17 -2.29
C MET A 30 -11.04 10.57 -2.25
N GLU A 31 -10.37 11.54 -1.63
CA GLU A 31 -10.82 12.95 -1.52
C GLU A 31 -11.05 13.61 -2.89
N ASN A 32 -10.28 13.20 -3.91
CA ASN A 32 -10.29 13.82 -5.24
C ASN A 32 -10.84 12.91 -6.34
N HIS A 33 -11.41 11.76 -5.96
CA HIS A 33 -11.98 10.78 -6.90
C HIS A 33 -11.01 10.36 -8.04
N LEU A 34 -9.74 10.13 -7.68
CA LEU A 34 -8.68 9.79 -8.62
C LEU A 34 -8.48 8.27 -8.70
N PRO A 35 -8.46 7.66 -9.91
CA PRO A 35 -8.07 6.26 -10.08
C PRO A 35 -6.68 5.99 -9.48
N CYS A 36 -6.49 4.82 -8.85
CA CYS A 36 -5.23 4.40 -8.25
C CYS A 36 -4.51 3.38 -9.14
N VAL A 37 -3.20 3.59 -9.34
CA VAL A 37 -2.29 2.63 -9.97
C VAL A 37 -1.18 2.29 -8.99
N TYR A 38 -1.08 1.02 -8.64
CA TYR A 38 -0.08 0.46 -7.74
C TYR A 38 0.96 -0.31 -8.55
N MET A 39 2.20 0.16 -8.50
CA MET A 39 3.35 -0.51 -9.08
C MET A 39 4.04 -1.32 -7.97
N VAL A 40 3.63 -2.58 -7.85
CA VAL A 40 3.95 -3.44 -6.71
C VAL A 40 5.23 -4.22 -6.98
N ASP A 41 6.23 -3.98 -6.13
CA ASP A 41 7.46 -4.74 -6.05
C ASP A 41 8.00 -4.65 -4.60
N SER A 42 7.47 -5.51 -3.74
CA SER A 42 7.63 -5.39 -2.28
C SER A 42 8.00 -6.71 -1.62
N GLY A 43 9.00 -6.65 -0.74
CA GLY A 43 9.35 -7.72 0.19
C GLY A 43 8.33 -7.95 1.33
N GLY A 44 7.24 -7.18 1.41
CA GLY A 44 6.25 -7.27 2.48
C GLY A 44 6.49 -6.27 3.62
N ALA A 45 6.09 -6.61 4.85
CA ALA A 45 6.35 -5.77 6.01
C ALA A 45 7.81 -5.87 6.48
N PHE A 46 8.38 -4.78 7.01
CA PHE A 46 9.70 -4.80 7.61
C PHE A 46 9.66 -5.55 8.95
N LEU A 47 9.98 -6.85 8.91
CA LEU A 47 9.81 -7.76 10.04
C LEU A 47 10.45 -7.33 11.37
N PRO A 48 11.65 -6.70 11.41
CA PRO A 48 12.21 -6.22 12.67
C PRO A 48 11.35 -5.19 13.40
N ASP A 49 10.46 -4.49 12.68
CA ASP A 49 9.56 -3.45 13.21
C ASP A 49 8.08 -3.84 13.12
N GLN A 50 7.79 -5.15 12.95
CA GLN A 50 6.44 -5.66 12.67
C GLN A 50 5.34 -5.13 13.62
N ALA A 51 5.68 -4.92 14.91
CA ALA A 51 4.73 -4.50 15.93
C ALA A 51 4.20 -3.07 15.70
N ASN A 52 4.96 -2.23 15.00
CA ASN A 52 4.61 -0.84 14.71
C ASN A 52 4.07 -0.63 13.29
N VAL A 53 3.99 -1.71 12.50
CA VAL A 53 3.61 -1.64 11.09
C VAL A 53 2.47 -2.59 10.72
N PHE A 54 2.08 -3.52 11.58
CA PHE A 54 1.07 -4.53 11.28
C PHE A 54 -0.29 -4.34 11.99
N PRO A 55 -0.36 -4.13 13.31
CA PRO A 55 -1.58 -4.43 14.06
C PRO A 55 -2.61 -3.29 14.13
N ASP A 56 -2.24 -2.02 13.98
CA ASP A 56 -3.13 -0.90 14.29
C ASP A 56 -4.04 -0.48 13.10
N LYS A 57 -5.06 0.33 13.38
CA LYS A 57 -6.11 0.79 12.46
C LYS A 57 -5.58 1.51 11.20
N TYR A 58 -4.40 2.11 11.28
CA TYR A 58 -3.77 2.87 10.20
C TYR A 58 -2.49 2.19 9.68
N ASP A 59 -2.24 0.96 10.12
CA ASP A 59 -1.08 0.16 9.72
C ASP A 59 -1.33 -0.55 8.38
N PHE A 60 -0.47 -1.51 8.02
CA PHE A 60 -0.43 -2.16 6.71
C PHE A 60 -1.80 -2.60 6.18
N GLY A 61 -2.65 -3.17 7.06
CA GLY A 61 -3.99 -3.64 6.68
C GLY A 61 -4.94 -2.54 6.20
N ARG A 62 -4.65 -1.26 6.49
CA ARG A 62 -5.48 -0.13 6.07
C ARG A 62 -5.52 0.03 4.56
N PHE A 63 -4.47 -0.39 3.84
CA PHE A 63 -4.44 -0.29 2.38
C PHE A 63 -5.60 -1.04 1.74
N PHE A 64 -5.82 -2.29 2.15
CA PHE A 64 -6.83 -3.17 1.57
C PHE A 64 -8.24 -2.66 1.87
N PHE A 65 -8.44 -2.18 3.11
CA PHE A 65 -9.69 -1.54 3.50
C PHE A 65 -10.01 -0.34 2.61
N ASN A 66 -9.04 0.57 2.41
CA ASN A 66 -9.22 1.74 1.57
C ASN A 66 -9.43 1.37 0.10
N GLN A 67 -8.69 0.39 -0.43
CA GLN A 67 -8.88 -0.10 -1.81
C GLN A 67 -10.29 -0.62 -2.04
N ALA A 68 -10.79 -1.46 -1.13
CA ALA A 68 -12.15 -2.01 -1.21
C ALA A 68 -13.23 -0.91 -1.13
N ARG A 69 -13.03 0.09 -0.25
CA ARG A 69 -13.95 1.24 -0.14
C ARG A 69 -13.95 2.10 -1.39
N MET A 70 -12.77 2.52 -1.85
CA MET A 70 -12.63 3.30 -3.09
C MET A 70 -13.23 2.57 -4.29
N SER A 71 -12.98 1.25 -4.41
CA SER A 71 -13.59 0.44 -5.47
C SER A 71 -15.12 0.41 -5.38
N SER A 72 -15.69 0.32 -4.17
CA SER A 72 -17.15 0.36 -3.98
C SER A 72 -17.77 1.73 -4.32
N GLU A 73 -16.97 2.80 -4.26
CA GLU A 73 -17.35 4.16 -4.66
C GLU A 73 -17.09 4.44 -6.15
N GLY A 74 -16.68 3.42 -6.93
CA GLY A 74 -16.42 3.54 -8.36
C GLY A 74 -15.06 4.11 -8.72
N ILE A 75 -14.14 4.27 -7.77
CA ILE A 75 -12.76 4.73 -8.00
C ILE A 75 -11.90 3.52 -8.40
N PRO A 76 -11.42 3.41 -9.65
CA PRO A 76 -10.69 2.23 -10.12
C PRO A 76 -9.39 1.98 -9.33
N GLN A 77 -9.15 0.73 -8.97
CA GLN A 77 -7.91 0.27 -8.34
C GLN A 77 -7.20 -0.69 -9.31
N ILE A 78 -6.00 -0.32 -9.76
CA ILE A 78 -5.23 -1.08 -10.74
C ILE A 78 -3.89 -1.46 -10.12
N ALA A 79 -3.51 -2.74 -10.22
CA ALA A 79 -2.22 -3.22 -9.75
C ALA A 79 -1.38 -3.73 -10.93
N ILE A 80 -0.10 -3.36 -10.93
CA ILE A 80 0.94 -3.84 -11.83
C ILE A 80 2.00 -4.52 -10.96
N VAL A 81 2.04 -5.84 -10.97
CA VAL A 81 3.01 -6.63 -10.19
C VAL A 81 4.27 -6.81 -11.02
N MET A 82 5.38 -6.26 -10.55
CA MET A 82 6.65 -6.17 -11.30
C MET A 82 7.77 -7.03 -10.70
N GLY A 83 7.53 -7.65 -9.54
CA GLY A 83 8.52 -8.45 -8.83
C GLY A 83 7.90 -9.22 -7.67
N SER A 84 8.57 -9.20 -6.51
CA SER A 84 8.09 -9.93 -5.34
C SER A 84 6.81 -9.29 -4.79
N CYS A 85 5.89 -10.14 -4.34
CA CYS A 85 4.55 -9.73 -3.92
C CYS A 85 4.04 -10.69 -2.83
N THR A 86 4.81 -10.81 -1.73
CA THR A 86 4.59 -11.86 -0.72
C THR A 86 3.79 -11.33 0.48
N ALA A 87 2.94 -12.19 1.07
CA ALA A 87 2.18 -11.93 2.29
C ALA A 87 1.37 -10.63 2.23
N GLY A 88 1.75 -9.60 3.00
CA GLY A 88 1.06 -8.31 2.96
C GLY A 88 1.05 -7.67 1.57
N GLY A 89 2.11 -7.87 0.77
CA GLY A 89 2.14 -7.35 -0.61
C GLY A 89 1.15 -8.03 -1.55
N ALA A 90 0.66 -9.24 -1.21
CA ALA A 90 -0.23 -10.03 -2.08
C ALA A 90 -1.68 -9.53 -2.12
N TYR A 91 -2.06 -8.65 -1.21
CA TYR A 91 -3.39 -8.06 -1.08
C TYR A 91 -3.42 -6.63 -1.62
#